data_AF-A0A352PPK1-F1
#
_entry.id   AF-A0A352PPK1-F1
#
_cell.length_a   1.000
_cell.length_b   1.000
_cell.length_c   1.000
_cell.angle_alpha   90.00
_cell.angle_beta   90.00
_cell.angle_gamma   90.00
#
_symmetry.space_group_name_H-M   'P 1'
#
loop_
_entity.id
_entity.type
_entity.pdbx_description
1 polymer ?
#
loop_
_entity_poly.entity_id
_entity_poly.type
_entity_poly.pdbx_seq_one_letter_code
_entity_poly.pdbx_strand_id
1 'polypeptide(L)' 'MKIFISGSLAYDRIMDFPGHFADHILPHKIHVLNVCFNITGLVEKYGGTAG' A
#
# COMPACT_ATOMS: atom_id res chain seq x y z
N MET A 1 -6.78 33.01 9.08
CA MET A 1 -5.55 32.27 9.45
C MET A 1 -5.13 31.44 8.25
N LYS A 2 -3.87 31.52 7.78
CA LYS A 2 -3.38 30.74 6.64
C LYS A 2 -2.52 29.58 7.15
N ILE A 3 -2.76 28.37 6.64
CA ILE A 3 -1.99 27.16 6.98
C ILE A 3 -1.27 26.71 5.73
N PHE A 4 0.03 26.47 5.84
CA PHE A 4 0.85 25.95 4.76
C PHE A 4 1.18 24.49 5.05
N ILE A 5 0.80 23.60 4.15
CA ILE A 5 1.07 22.17 4.26
C ILE A 5 2.08 21.80 3.16
N SER A 6 3.19 21.20 3.56
CA SER A 6 4.21 20.67 2.66
C SER A 6 4.20 19.15 2.70
N GLY A 7 4.18 18.51 1.54
CA GLY A 7 4.10 17.06 1.41
C GLY A 7 3.94 16.63 -0.03
N SER A 8 3.69 15.33 -0.25
CA SER A 8 3.47 14.79 -1.58
C SER A 8 2.06 15.07 -2.10
N LEU A 9 1.94 15.12 -3.42
CA LEU A 9 0.69 15.08 -4.18
C LEU A 9 0.80 13.91 -5.16
N ALA A 10 -0.15 12.99 -5.13
CA ALA A 10 -0.04 11.72 -5.85
C ALA A 10 -1.40 11.16 -6.29
N TYR A 11 -1.33 10.18 -7.18
CA TYR A 11 -2.43 9.25 -7.44
C TYR A 11 -2.10 7.93 -6.75
N ASP A 12 -2.91 7.56 -5.77
CA ASP A 12 -2.75 6.33 -5.00
C ASP A 12 -3.48 5.19 -5.71
N ARG A 13 -2.74 4.14 -6.07
CA ARG A 13 -3.28 2.89 -6.60
C ARG A 13 -3.38 1.88 -5.47
N ILE A 14 -4.58 1.76 -4.90
CA ILE A 14 -4.85 0.96 -3.72
C ILE A 14 -5.41 -0.40 -4.15
N MET A 15 -4.79 -1.47 -3.66
CA MET A 15 -5.18 -2.85 -3.93
C MET A 15 -5.44 -3.58 -2.61
N ASP A 16 -6.67 -4.04 -2.43
CA ASP A 16 -7.08 -4.75 -1.21
C ASP A 16 -6.82 -6.25 -1.33
N PHE A 17 -5.99 -6.77 -0.42
CA PHE A 17 -5.77 -8.20 -0.23
C PHE A 17 -6.61 -8.66 0.97
N PRO A 18 -7.56 -9.61 0.82
CA PRO A 18 -8.48 -10.00 1.88
C PRO A 18 -7.83 -11.02 2.85
N GLY A 19 -6.74 -10.63 3.48
CA GLY A 19 -5.96 -11.45 4.43
C GLY A 19 -4.81 -10.65 5.05
N HIS A 20 -4.00 -11.30 5.90
CA HIS A 20 -2.82 -10.67 6.47
C HIS A 20 -1.55 -11.18 5.81
N PHE A 21 -0.64 -10.27 5.42
CA PHE A 21 0.63 -10.68 4.81
C PHE A 21 1.48 -11.59 5.71
N ALA A 22 1.34 -11.44 7.04
CA ALA A 22 2.05 -12.28 8.01
C ALA A 22 1.74 -13.78 7.87
N ASP A 23 0.54 -14.13 7.40
CA ASP A 23 0.11 -15.52 7.21
C ASP A 23 0.76 -16.17 5.97
N HIS A 24 1.31 -15.35 5.07
CA HIS A 24 1.86 -15.78 3.78
C HIS A 24 3.37 -15.57 3.66
N ILE A 25 4.01 -14.98 4.67
CA ILE A 25 5.45 -14.73 4.70
C ILE A 25 6.10 -15.71 5.67
N LEU A 26 7.10 -16.46 5.20
CA LEU A 26 7.90 -17.36 6.01
C LEU A 26 9.12 -16.61 6.58
N PRO A 27 9.17 -16.27 7.89
CA PRO A 27 10.23 -15.41 8.42
C PRO A 27 11.64 -16.00 8.24
N HIS A 28 11.75 -17.32 8.38
CA HIS A 28 13.01 -18.05 8.23
C HIS A 28 13.51 -18.11 6.77
N LYS A 29 12.69 -17.75 5.78
CA LYS A 29 13.07 -17.69 4.35
C LYS A 29 13.01 -16.27 3.77
N ILE A 30 13.04 -15.24 4.61
CA ILE A 30 12.90 -13.84 4.16
C ILE A 30 13.96 -13.40 3.13
N HIS A 31 15.14 -14.02 3.15
CA HIS A 31 16.22 -13.79 2.20
C HIS A 31 15.88 -14.25 0.76
N VAL A 32 14.87 -15.11 0.57
CA VAL A 32 14.33 -15.53 -0.73
C VAL A 32 12.81 -15.44 -0.67
N LEU A 33 12.28 -14.21 -0.60
CA LEU A 33 10.84 -13.96 -0.56
C LEU A 33 10.21 -14.21 -1.94
N ASN A 34 9.24 -15.13 -2.01
CA ASN A 34 8.40 -15.35 -3.18
C ASN A 34 6.94 -15.33 -2.76
N VAL A 35 6.18 -14.35 -3.26
CA VAL A 35 4.79 -14.12 -2.90
C VAL A 35 3.98 -13.68 -4.13
N CYS A 36 2.71 -14.09 -4.17
CA CYS A 36 1.73 -13.63 -5.15
C CYS A 36 0.38 -13.54 -4.44
N PHE A 37 -0.25 -12.36 -4.45
CA PHE A 37 -1.49 -12.10 -3.73
C PHE A 37 -2.64 -11.90 -4.71
N ASN A 38 -3.72 -12.64 -4.51
CA ASN A 38 -4.94 -12.41 -5.27
C ASN A 38 -5.71 -11.25 -4.62
N ILE A 39 -5.91 -10.17 -5.38
CA ILE A 39 -6.57 -8.95 -4.91
C ILE A 39 -8.06 -8.96 -5.25
N THR A 40 -8.88 -8.27 -4.45
CA THR A 40 -10.32 -8.12 -4.73
C THR A 40 -10.60 -7.04 -5.77
N GLY A 41 -9.70 -6.05 -5.88
CA GLY A 41 -9.83 -4.97 -6.84
C GLY A 41 -8.69 -3.96 -6.75
N LEU A 42 -8.72 -3.02 -7.69
CA LEU A 42 -7.82 -1.87 -7.76
C LEU A 42 -8.67 -0.60 -7.79
N VAL A 43 -8.33 0.37 -6.92
CA VAL A 43 -8.96 1.70 -6.90
C VAL A 43 -7.88 2.76 -7.01
N GLU A 44 -8.06 3.73 -7.91
CA GLU A 44 -7.20 4.91 -7.99
C GLU A 44 -7.86 6.08 -7.24
N LYS A 45 -7.10 6.78 -6.39
CA LYS A 45 -7.56 7.94 -5.62
C LYS A 45 -6.56 9.08 -5.70
N TYR A 46 -7.03 10.32 -5.55
CA TYR A 46 -6.14 11.43 -5.20
C TYR A 46 -5.61 11.19 -3.79
N GLY A 47 -4.30 11.35 -3.63
CA GLY A 47 -3.62 11.15 -2.36
C GLY A 47 -2.32 11.94 -2.29
N GLY A 48 -1.43 11.50 -1.41
CA GLY A 48 -0.28 12.27 -1.00
C GLY A 48 -0.53 13.04 0.30
N THR A 49 0.54 13.24 1.06
CA THR A 49 0.43 13.74 2.44
C THR A 49 0.05 15.22 2.53
N ALA A 50 0.15 15.96 1.42
CA ALA A 50 -0.28 17.36 1.35
C ALA A 50 -1.74 17.54 0.94
N GLY A 51 -2.40 16.49 0.43
CA GLY A 51 -3.77 16.52 -0.06
C GLY A 51 -3.95 15.78 -1.36
#